data_AF-A0A935XGF2-F1
#
_entry.id   AF-A0A935XGF2-F1
#
_cell.length_a   1.000
_cell.length_b   1.000
_cell.length_c   1.000
_cell.angle_alpha   90.00
_cell.angle_beta   90.00
_cell.angle_gamma   90.00
#
_symmetry.space_group_name_H-M   'P 1'
#
loop_
_entity.id
_entity.type
_entity.pdbx_description
1 polymer ?
#
loop_
_entity_poly.entity_id
_entity_poly.type
_entity_poly.pdbx_seq_one_letter_code
_entity_poly.pdbx_strand_id
1 'polypeptide(L)'
;MDVLVMLEDRPEHSTVLAHVNSVPSPLNSERPSRDVVTLFGDATPESLALALAAAVEAHREPSERLDTIRHVALWPERGAVGDAAWRDESTGHLVTSDLAIPFAVLQDTAELLLAECGAAIRRLVAGLVMPDWPEGTHRAISFSLAPHAIIPAGAGARLDALLDSYRHADGLDHDQGD
;
A
#
# COMPACT_ATOMS: atom_id res chain seq x y z
N MET A 1 6.74 4.80 -1.84
CA MET A 1 6.78 3.32 -1.73
C MET A 1 7.14 2.75 -3.09
N ASP A 2 8.15 1.89 -3.18
CA ASP A 2 8.49 1.20 -4.44
C ASP A 2 7.71 -0.11 -4.53
N VAL A 3 7.14 -0.39 -5.71
CA VAL A 3 6.25 -1.54 -5.92
C VAL A 3 6.67 -2.33 -7.16
N LEU A 4 6.72 -3.65 -7.02
CA LEU A 4 6.72 -4.60 -8.13
C LEU A 4 5.33 -5.19 -8.25
N VAL A 5 4.70 -5.07 -9.41
CA VAL A 5 3.46 -5.81 -9.68
C VAL A 5 3.81 -7.00 -10.55
N MET A 6 3.40 -8.19 -10.15
CA MET A 6 3.49 -9.43 -10.88
C MET A 6 2.09 -9.92 -11.23
N LEU A 7 1.94 -10.54 -12.39
CA LEU A 7 0.71 -11.21 -12.81
C LEU A 7 1.00 -12.70 -12.99
N GLU A 8 0.26 -13.52 -12.24
CA GLU A 8 0.37 -14.98 -12.27
C GLU A 8 -0.99 -15.62 -12.55
N ASP A 9 -0.95 -16.82 -13.14
CA ASP A 9 -2.16 -17.62 -13.30
C ASP A 9 -2.70 -18.02 -11.93
N ARG A 10 -4.03 -18.04 -11.81
CA ARG A 10 -4.67 -18.39 -10.54
C ARG A 10 -4.44 -19.89 -10.26
N PRO A 11 -3.90 -20.26 -9.09
CA PRO A 11 -3.78 -21.66 -8.73
C PRO A 11 -5.16 -22.30 -8.59
N GLU A 12 -5.29 -23.54 -9.08
CA GLU A 12 -6.53 -24.29 -8.97
C GLU A 12 -6.99 -24.32 -7.50
N HIS A 13 -8.24 -23.94 -7.24
CA HIS A 13 -8.89 -23.89 -5.91
C HIS A 13 -8.54 -22.69 -5.00
N SER A 14 -7.71 -21.72 -5.44
CA SER A 14 -7.46 -20.52 -4.65
C SER A 14 -8.52 -19.43 -4.91
N THR A 15 -9.08 -18.87 -3.83
CA THR A 15 -9.94 -17.67 -3.87
C THR A 15 -9.16 -16.37 -3.63
N VAL A 16 -7.84 -16.47 -3.49
CA VAL A 16 -6.97 -15.32 -3.25
C VAL A 16 -6.86 -14.50 -4.53
N LEU A 17 -7.08 -13.19 -4.38
CA LEU A 17 -6.99 -12.21 -5.47
C LEU A 17 -5.56 -11.71 -5.66
N ALA A 18 -4.85 -11.44 -4.55
CA ALA A 18 -3.47 -10.98 -4.59
C ALA A 18 -2.68 -11.36 -3.35
N HIS A 19 -1.37 -11.40 -3.47
CA HIS A 19 -0.44 -11.36 -2.35
C HIS A 19 0.35 -10.06 -2.37
N VAL A 20 0.58 -9.49 -1.19
CA VAL A 20 1.46 -8.35 -0.98
C VAL A 20 2.55 -8.77 -0.01
N ASN A 21 3.80 -8.70 -0.47
CA ASN A 21 4.96 -9.06 0.32
C ASN A 21 5.94 -7.89 0.33
N SER A 22 6.31 -7.38 1.49
CA SER A 22 7.39 -6.41 1.56
C SER A 22 8.74 -7.13 1.50
N VAL A 23 9.63 -6.66 0.65
CA VAL A 23 11.01 -7.12 0.57
C VAL A 23 11.89 -6.14 1.35
N PRO A 24 12.59 -6.59 2.40
CA PRO A 24 13.46 -5.71 3.16
C PRO A 24 14.62 -5.26 2.27
N SER A 25 14.95 -3.97 2.37
CA SER A 25 16.19 -3.47 1.77
C SER A 25 17.38 -3.97 2.58
N PRO A 26 18.47 -4.45 1.94
CA PRO A 26 19.70 -4.78 2.66
C PRO A 26 20.16 -3.56 3.47
N LEU A 27 20.66 -3.79 4.70
CA LEU A 27 20.98 -2.77 5.73
C LEU A 27 21.88 -1.59 5.30
N ASN A 28 22.49 -1.65 4.11
CA ASN A 28 23.36 -0.59 3.54
C ASN A 28 22.85 -0.02 2.21
N SER A 29 21.57 -0.21 1.89
CA SER A 29 20.98 0.23 0.63
C SER A 29 20.27 1.55 0.82
N GLU A 30 20.59 2.56 0.02
CA GLU A 30 19.82 3.82 -0.07
C GLU A 30 18.41 3.61 -0.66
N ARG A 31 18.08 2.39 -1.11
CA ARG A 31 16.76 2.08 -1.67
C ARG A 31 15.73 1.83 -0.58
N PRO A 32 14.54 2.44 -0.68
CA PRO A 32 13.44 2.15 0.23
C PRO A 32 13.01 0.68 0.10
N SER A 33 12.41 0.15 1.18
CA SER A 33 11.77 -1.17 1.15
C SER A 33 10.78 -1.26 -0.01
N ARG A 34 10.75 -2.41 -0.69
CA ARG A 34 9.95 -2.60 -1.90
C ARG A 34 8.85 -3.60 -1.65
N ASP A 35 7.62 -3.27 -2.02
CA ASP A 35 6.52 -4.22 -1.98
C ASP A 35 6.41 -5.00 -3.30
N VAL A 36 6.14 -6.29 -3.19
CA VAL A 36 5.84 -7.18 -4.31
C VAL A 36 4.37 -7.55 -4.22
N VAL A 37 3.60 -7.06 -5.20
CA VAL A 37 2.18 -7.32 -5.37
C VAL A 37 2.01 -8.37 -6.46
N THR A 38 1.64 -9.58 -6.10
CA THR A 38 1.33 -10.65 -7.05
C THR A 38 -0.19 -10.74 -7.23
N LEU A 39 -0.68 -10.40 -8.41
CA LEU A 39 -2.08 -10.56 -8.81
C LEU A 39 -2.31 -11.96 -9.40
N PHE A 40 -3.44 -12.59 -9.06
CA PHE A 40 -3.80 -13.91 -9.55
C PHE A 40 -5.02 -13.90 -10.47
N GLY A 41 -4.86 -14.47 -11.67
CA GLY A 41 -5.90 -14.57 -12.69
C GLY A 41 -6.00 -13.31 -13.54
N ASP A 42 -7.22 -12.84 -13.81
CA ASP A 42 -7.43 -11.67 -14.67
C ASP A 42 -7.07 -10.36 -13.95
N ALA A 43 -6.10 -9.63 -14.48
CA ALA A 43 -5.75 -8.30 -14.01
C ALA A 43 -6.74 -7.26 -14.58
N THR A 44 -7.42 -6.53 -13.68
CA THR A 44 -8.25 -5.37 -14.02
C THR A 44 -7.75 -4.15 -13.23
N PRO A 45 -8.11 -2.93 -13.64
CA PRO A 45 -7.77 -1.73 -12.86
C PRO A 45 -8.25 -1.80 -11.42
N GLU A 46 -9.44 -2.38 -11.20
CA GLU A 46 -10.07 -2.52 -9.89
C GLU A 46 -9.33 -3.55 -9.04
N SER A 47 -8.97 -4.72 -9.59
CA SER A 47 -8.24 -5.74 -8.85
C SER A 47 -6.83 -5.27 -8.49
N LEU A 48 -6.16 -4.53 -9.39
CA LEU A 48 -4.87 -3.90 -9.09
C LEU A 48 -5.02 -2.80 -8.03
N ALA A 49 -6.03 -1.93 -8.12
CA ALA A 49 -6.25 -0.88 -7.13
C ALA A 49 -6.52 -1.47 -5.73
N LEU A 50 -7.31 -2.54 -5.63
CA LEU A 50 -7.54 -3.27 -4.37
C LEU A 50 -6.25 -3.84 -3.79
N ALA A 51 -5.40 -4.44 -4.63
CA ALA A 51 -4.12 -4.99 -4.18
C ALA A 51 -3.14 -3.90 -3.72
N LEU A 52 -3.11 -2.75 -4.42
CA LEU A 52 -2.33 -1.59 -4.01
C LEU A 52 -2.87 -0.96 -2.72
N ALA A 53 -4.19 -0.92 -2.54
CA ALA A 53 -4.80 -0.50 -1.28
C ALA A 53 -4.36 -1.41 -0.13
N ALA A 54 -4.33 -2.73 -0.34
CA ALA A 54 -3.83 -3.66 0.68
C ALA A 54 -2.36 -3.38 1.04
N ALA A 55 -1.51 -3.06 0.07
CA ALA A 55 -0.14 -2.64 0.34
C ALA A 55 -0.10 -1.36 1.18
N VAL A 56 -0.81 -0.32 0.75
CA VAL A 56 -0.87 0.97 1.46
C VAL A 56 -1.37 0.81 2.89
N GLU A 57 -2.48 0.09 3.09
CA GLU A 57 -3.07 -0.12 4.41
C GLU A 57 -2.18 -0.98 5.32
N ALA A 58 -1.45 -1.96 4.77
CA ALA A 58 -0.51 -2.76 5.55
C ALA A 58 0.65 -1.93 6.14
N HIS A 59 0.93 -0.75 5.55
CA HIS A 59 1.91 0.21 6.08
C HIS A 59 1.34 1.21 7.10
N ARG A 60 0.02 1.27 7.35
CA ARG A 60 -0.58 2.32 8.20
C ARG A 60 -0.39 2.15 9.72
N GLU A 61 -0.05 0.98 10.27
CA GLU A 61 0.06 0.72 11.74
C GLU A 61 1.10 -0.39 12.09
N PRO A 62 1.83 -0.32 13.23
CA PRO A 62 2.49 0.85 13.83
C PRO A 62 4.03 0.68 13.88
N SER A 63 4.72 1.83 13.97
CA SER A 63 6.17 2.05 13.86
C SER A 63 6.72 1.78 12.45
N GLU A 64 7.09 2.86 11.75
CA GLU A 64 7.90 2.84 10.52
C GLU A 64 9.29 2.24 10.81
N ARG A 65 9.34 0.98 11.26
CA ARG A 65 10.59 0.26 11.38
C ARG A 65 10.93 -0.22 9.99
N LEU A 66 12.05 0.28 9.48
CA LEU A 66 12.56 0.00 8.14
C LEU A 66 12.79 -1.49 7.89
N ASP A 67 12.90 -2.30 8.95
CA ASP A 67 13.08 -3.76 8.90
C ASP A 67 11.78 -4.57 8.99
N THR A 68 10.61 -3.91 9.07
CA THR A 68 9.33 -4.64 9.16
C THR A 68 9.02 -5.33 7.83
N ILE A 69 8.91 -6.65 7.90
CA ILE A 69 8.47 -7.51 6.81
C ILE A 69 6.97 -7.76 6.98
N ARG A 70 6.21 -7.72 5.89
CA ARG A 70 4.76 -7.90 5.83
C ARG A 70 4.43 -8.91 4.75
N HIS A 71 3.52 -9.81 5.07
CA HIS A 71 2.96 -10.79 4.17
C HIS A 71 1.45 -10.73 4.30
N VAL A 72 0.76 -10.32 3.23
CA VAL A 72 -0.70 -10.16 3.26
C VAL A 72 -1.29 -10.81 2.03
N ALA A 73 -2.28 -11.68 2.24
CA ALA A 73 -3.11 -12.22 1.18
C ALA A 73 -4.45 -11.48 1.14
N LEU A 74 -4.93 -11.20 -0.06
CA LEU A 74 -6.15 -10.45 -0.31
C LEU A 74 -7.24 -11.39 -0.81
N TRP A 75 -8.38 -11.38 -0.13
CA TRP A 75 -9.58 -12.08 -0.56
C TRP A 75 -10.67 -11.08 -0.95
N PRO A 76 -11.39 -11.35 -2.06
CA PRO A 76 -12.61 -10.61 -2.38
C PRO A 76 -13.58 -10.66 -1.20
N GLU A 77 -14.22 -9.54 -0.89
CA GLU A 77 -15.28 -9.39 0.13
C GLU A 77 -14.88 -9.62 1.59
N ARG A 78 -13.77 -10.34 1.85
CA ARG A 78 -13.22 -10.58 3.19
C ARG A 78 -12.18 -9.55 3.61
N GLY A 79 -11.40 -9.04 2.66
CA GLY A 79 -10.31 -8.10 2.93
C GLY A 79 -8.94 -8.78 2.93
N ALA A 80 -7.97 -8.15 3.58
CA ALA A 80 -6.57 -8.59 3.55
C ALA A 80 -6.16 -9.17 4.90
N VAL A 81 -5.54 -10.35 4.90
CA VAL A 81 -5.13 -11.06 6.12
C VAL A 81 -3.71 -11.58 5.95
N GLY A 82 -2.91 -11.48 7.01
CA GLY A 82 -1.58 -12.06 7.08
C GLY A 82 -0.86 -11.59 8.33
N ASP A 83 0.41 -11.26 8.21
CA ASP A 83 1.27 -10.92 9.35
C ASP A 83 2.33 -9.88 9.00
N ALA A 84 2.83 -9.24 10.05
CA ALA A 84 4.00 -8.40 10.05
C ALA A 84 5.03 -8.96 11.04
N ALA A 85 6.31 -8.89 10.70
CA ALA A 85 7.40 -9.34 11.55
C ALA A 85 8.53 -8.32 11.54
N TRP A 86 9.10 -8.02 12.70
CA TRP A 86 10.23 -7.09 12.85
C TRP A 86 11.12 -7.51 14.02
N ARG A 87 12.33 -6.97 14.07
CA ARG A 87 13.23 -7.23 15.21
C ARG A 87 13.00 -6.20 16.31
N ASP A 88 12.83 -6.67 17.53
CA ASP A 88 12.83 -5.80 18.70
C ASP A 88 14.27 -5.32 18.96
N GLU A 89 14.51 -4.00 18.93
CA GLU A 89 15.85 -3.43 19.08
C GLU A 89 16.42 -3.63 20.50
N SER A 90 15.55 -3.73 21.51
CA SER A 90 15.98 -3.84 22.91
C SER A 90 16.36 -5.26 23.31
N THR A 91 15.70 -6.25 22.71
CA THR A 91 15.89 -7.68 23.05
C THR A 91 16.53 -8.49 21.93
N GLY A 92 16.54 -7.98 20.70
CA GLY A 92 17.00 -8.68 19.50
C GLY A 92 16.09 -9.82 19.03
N HIS A 93 14.95 -10.03 19.70
CA HIS A 93 13.98 -11.07 19.35
C HIS A 93 13.10 -10.65 18.16
N LEU A 94 12.62 -11.65 17.41
CA LEU A 94 11.63 -11.44 16.37
C LEU A 94 10.26 -11.27 17.02
N VAL A 95 9.56 -10.18 16.69
CA VAL A 95 8.18 -9.92 17.07
C VAL A 95 7.31 -10.10 15.84
N THR A 96 6.18 -10.76 16.00
CA THR A 96 5.17 -10.96 14.96
C THR A 96 3.85 -10.34 15.38
N SER A 97 3.15 -9.71 14.46
CA SER A 97 1.81 -9.16 14.64
C SER A 97 0.91 -9.62 13.52
N ASP A 98 -0.27 -10.13 13.85
CA ASP A 98 -1.28 -10.43 12.85
C ASP A 98 -1.76 -9.14 12.18
N LEU A 99 -1.97 -9.19 10.87
CA LEU A 99 -2.57 -8.13 10.08
C LEU A 99 -3.94 -8.59 9.58
N ALA A 100 -4.97 -7.79 9.87
CA ALA A 100 -6.32 -7.99 9.38
C ALA A 100 -6.92 -6.64 8.95
N ILE A 101 -7.02 -6.43 7.64
CA ILE A 101 -7.50 -5.19 7.03
C ILE A 101 -8.90 -5.44 6.47
N PRO A 102 -9.96 -4.80 7.01
CA PRO A 102 -11.32 -5.02 6.55
C PRO A 102 -11.50 -4.64 5.08
N PHE A 103 -12.33 -5.40 4.36
CA PHE A 103 -12.60 -5.15 2.94
C PHE A 103 -13.08 -3.71 2.66
N ALA A 104 -13.93 -3.14 3.52
CA ALA A 104 -14.42 -1.77 3.37
C ALA A 104 -13.29 -0.74 3.35
N VAL A 105 -12.28 -0.90 4.21
CA VAL A 105 -11.10 0.00 4.24
C VAL A 105 -10.30 -0.10 2.94
N LEU A 106 -10.12 -1.32 2.43
CA LEU A 106 -9.43 -1.54 1.16
C LEU A 106 -10.20 -0.94 -0.01
N GLN A 107 -11.53 -1.05 0.00
CA GLN A 107 -12.38 -0.50 -1.03
C GLN A 107 -12.30 1.03 -1.04
N ASP A 108 -12.43 1.68 0.11
CA ASP A 108 -12.31 3.13 0.23
C ASP A 108 -10.95 3.63 -0.29
N THR A 109 -9.86 2.98 0.11
CA THR A 109 -8.51 3.33 -0.36
C THR A 109 -8.32 3.02 -1.85
N ALA A 110 -8.90 1.94 -2.37
CA ALA A 110 -8.81 1.62 -3.79
C ALA A 110 -9.57 2.64 -4.67
N GLU A 111 -10.75 3.08 -4.22
CA GLU A 111 -11.52 4.12 -4.90
C GLU A 111 -10.75 5.44 -4.96
N LEU A 112 -10.08 5.83 -3.88
CA LEU A 112 -9.19 6.97 -3.84
C LEU A 112 -8.01 6.82 -4.82
N LEU A 113 -7.33 5.67 -4.81
CA LEU A 113 -6.23 5.38 -5.73
C LEU A 113 -6.68 5.42 -7.19
N LEU A 114 -7.90 4.96 -7.50
CA LEU A 114 -8.45 5.02 -8.85
C LEU A 114 -8.81 6.46 -9.25
N ALA A 115 -9.31 7.28 -8.32
CA ALA A 115 -9.61 8.68 -8.56
C ALA A 115 -8.35 9.48 -8.90
N GLU A 116 -7.25 9.25 -8.15
CA GLU A 116 -6.02 10.02 -8.30
C GLU A 116 -5.07 9.44 -9.36
N CYS A 117 -4.93 8.10 -9.38
CA CYS A 117 -3.94 7.39 -10.18
C CYS A 117 -4.54 6.49 -11.26
N GLY A 118 -5.85 6.55 -11.52
CA GLY A 118 -6.54 5.59 -12.39
C GLY A 118 -5.98 5.47 -13.80
N ALA A 119 -5.48 6.56 -14.40
CA ALA A 119 -4.84 6.51 -15.71
C ALA A 119 -3.53 5.71 -15.69
N ALA A 120 -2.73 5.87 -14.64
CA ALA A 120 -1.49 5.12 -14.44
C ALA A 120 -1.78 3.64 -14.16
N ILE A 121 -2.76 3.36 -13.28
CA ILE A 121 -3.21 1.99 -12.97
C ILE A 121 -3.68 1.27 -14.24
N ARG A 122 -4.52 1.91 -15.07
CA ARG A 122 -4.96 1.33 -16.36
C ARG A 122 -3.79 1.04 -17.30
N ARG A 123 -2.78 1.91 -17.34
CA ARG A 123 -1.58 1.70 -18.16
C ARG A 123 -0.73 0.54 -17.64
N LEU A 124 -0.60 0.40 -16.33
CA LEU A 124 0.10 -0.73 -15.69
C LEU A 124 -0.61 -2.05 -16.03
N VAL A 125 -1.93 -2.11 -15.86
CA VAL A 125 -2.72 -3.30 -16.23
C VAL A 125 -2.54 -3.63 -17.70
N ALA A 126 -2.65 -2.65 -18.60
CA ALA A 126 -2.46 -2.86 -20.03
C ALA A 126 -1.07 -3.45 -20.36
N GLY A 127 -0.02 -3.01 -19.66
CA GLY A 127 1.33 -3.58 -19.80
C GLY A 127 1.44 -5.00 -19.27
N LEU A 128 0.78 -5.31 -18.14
CA LEU A 128 0.77 -6.66 -17.56
C LEU A 128 0.05 -7.66 -18.45
N VAL A 129 -1.06 -7.27 -19.08
CA VAL A 129 -1.89 -8.16 -19.91
C VAL A 129 -1.47 -8.23 -21.38
N MET A 130 -0.33 -7.62 -21.75
CA MET A 130 0.18 -7.69 -23.12
C MET A 130 0.27 -9.15 -23.61
N PRO A 131 -0.25 -9.47 -24.81
CA PRO A 131 -0.24 -10.85 -25.30
C PRO A 131 1.17 -11.38 -25.59
N ASP A 132 2.09 -10.50 -25.99
CA ASP A 132 3.40 -10.85 -26.54
C ASP A 132 4.54 -10.77 -25.50
N TRP A 133 4.27 -11.12 -24.23
CA TRP A 133 5.38 -11.23 -23.26
C TRP A 133 6.41 -12.23 -23.79
N PRO A 134 7.71 -11.87 -23.82
CA PRO A 134 8.73 -12.78 -24.32
C PRO A 134 8.69 -14.10 -23.55
N GLU A 135 8.72 -15.22 -24.26
CA GLU A 135 8.69 -16.56 -23.67
C GLU A 135 9.73 -16.68 -22.55
N GLY A 136 9.31 -17.19 -21.39
CA GLY A 136 10.15 -17.32 -20.20
C GLY A 136 10.28 -16.05 -19.33
N THR A 137 9.59 -14.95 -19.66
CA THR A 137 9.58 -13.73 -18.84
C THR A 137 8.35 -13.67 -17.94
N HIS A 138 8.56 -13.45 -16.63
CA HIS A 138 7.46 -13.17 -15.71
C HIS A 138 6.83 -11.82 -16.04
N ARG A 139 5.49 -11.77 -16.06
CA ARG A 139 4.71 -10.55 -16.29
C ARG A 139 4.85 -9.62 -15.10
N ALA A 140 5.85 -8.75 -15.12
CA ALA A 140 6.21 -7.94 -13.97
C ALA A 140 6.55 -6.49 -14.35
N ILE A 141 5.98 -5.52 -13.64
CA ILE A 141 6.21 -4.09 -13.87
C ILE A 141 6.57 -3.41 -12.55
N SER A 142 7.61 -2.59 -12.57
CA SER A 142 8.07 -1.82 -11.41
C SER A 142 7.60 -0.37 -11.50
N PHE A 143 7.12 0.20 -10.40
CA PHE A 143 6.81 1.62 -10.32
C PHE A 143 6.94 2.13 -8.88
N SER A 144 6.87 3.44 -8.70
CA SER A 144 6.90 4.08 -7.38
C SER A 144 5.61 4.85 -7.13
N LEU A 145 5.01 4.65 -5.95
CA LEU A 145 3.83 5.38 -5.48
C LEU A 145 4.29 6.54 -4.57
N ALA A 146 3.92 7.77 -4.94
CA ALA A 146 4.29 8.97 -4.19
C ALA A 146 3.38 9.17 -2.95
N PRO A 147 3.91 9.65 -1.81
CA PRO A 147 3.16 9.78 -0.55
C PRO A 147 1.93 10.70 -0.62
N HIS A 148 1.94 11.70 -1.51
CA HIS A 148 0.86 12.68 -1.64
C HIS A 148 -0.40 12.10 -2.33
N ALA A 149 -0.29 10.93 -2.96
CA ALA A 149 -1.41 10.27 -3.63
C ALA A 149 -2.25 9.38 -2.67
N ILE A 150 -2.13 9.63 -1.35
CA ILE A 150 -2.60 8.72 -0.29
C ILE A 150 -3.19 9.53 0.88
N ILE A 151 -4.29 10.27 0.66
CA ILE A 151 -5.11 10.87 1.76
C ILE A 151 -6.60 10.83 1.34
N PRO A 152 -7.62 10.34 2.11
CA PRO A 152 -7.67 9.46 3.30
C PRO A 152 -8.90 8.49 3.40
N ALA A 153 -9.06 7.78 4.54
CA ALA A 153 -10.32 7.72 5.30
C ALA A 153 -10.00 7.87 6.81
N GLY A 154 -10.28 9.05 7.39
CA GLY A 154 -9.99 9.40 8.80
C GLY A 154 -8.91 10.49 9.02
N ALA A 155 -7.98 10.68 8.07
CA ALA A 155 -6.99 11.75 8.17
C ALA A 155 -7.54 13.14 7.82
N GLY A 156 -8.65 13.24 7.08
CA GLY A 156 -9.33 14.52 6.84
C GLY A 156 -9.70 15.23 8.14
N ALA A 157 -10.27 14.52 9.11
CA ALA A 157 -10.62 15.11 10.40
C ALA A 157 -9.39 15.52 11.25
N ARG A 158 -8.27 14.80 11.16
CA ARG A 158 -7.02 15.17 11.87
C ARG A 158 -6.26 16.28 11.18
N LEU A 159 -6.25 16.30 9.85
CA LEU A 159 -5.58 17.34 9.07
C LEU A 159 -6.40 18.63 9.09
N ASP A 160 -7.73 18.57 9.01
CA ASP A 160 -8.62 19.72 9.23
C ASP A 160 -8.47 20.23 10.66
N ALA A 161 -8.40 19.36 11.68
CA ALA A 161 -8.15 19.80 13.05
C ALA A 161 -6.76 20.45 13.23
N LEU A 162 -5.72 19.97 12.53
CA LEU A 162 -4.40 20.59 12.52
C LEU A 162 -4.39 21.93 11.76
N LEU A 163 -5.06 22.01 10.60
CA LEU A 163 -5.19 23.24 9.83
C LEU A 163 -6.03 24.29 10.56
N ASP A 164 -7.11 23.88 11.25
CA ASP A 164 -7.88 24.76 12.13
C ASP A 164 -7.09 25.17 13.36
N SER A 165 -6.21 24.32 13.89
CA SER A 165 -5.29 24.71 14.97
C SER A 165 -4.26 25.76 14.53
N TYR A 166 -3.74 25.63 13.30
CA TYR A 166 -2.87 26.65 12.70
C TYR A 166 -3.62 27.95 12.42
N ARG A 167 -4.86 27.86 11.93
CA ARG A 167 -5.72 29.02 11.65
C ARG A 167 -6.13 29.76 12.95
N HIS A 168 -6.28 29.06 14.07
CA HIS A 168 -6.49 29.68 15.38
C HIS A 168 -5.20 30.26 16.00
N ALA A 169 -4.03 29.73 15.66
CA ALA A 169 -2.74 30.20 16.19
C ALA A 169 -2.30 31.55 15.56
N ASP A 170 -2.69 31.83 14.32
CA ASP A 170 -2.41 33.12 13.66
C ASP A 170 -3.44 34.23 14.02
N GLY A 171 -4.37 33.95 14.93
CA GLY A 171 -5.32 34.91 15.49
C GLY A 171 -4.82 35.62 16.76
N LEU A 172 -3.51 35.75 16.97
CA LEU A 172 -3.00 36.64 18.01
C LEU A 172 -3.10 38.09 17.52
N ASP A 173 -4.15 38.75 18.04
CA ASP A 173 -4.33 40.19 18.10
C ASP A 173 -3.00 40.94 18.11
N HIS A 174 -2.73 41.69 17.04
CA HIS A 174 -1.98 42.92 17.18
C HIS A 174 -2.93 43.96 17.81
N ASP A 175 -3.13 43.88 19.12
CA ASP A 175 -3.63 45.00 19.89
C ASP A 175 -2.72 45.24 21.09
N GLN A 176 -1.79 46.17 20.91
CA GLN A 176 -1.36 47.01 22.00
C GLN A 176 -0.89 48.36 21.45
N GLY A 177 -1.85 49.28 21.33
CA GLY A 177 -1.57 50.71 21.40
C GLY A 177 -1.14 51.09 22.82
N ASP A 178 -0.09 51.90 22.96
CA ASP A 178 -0.12 53.37 23.08
C ASP A 178 1.33 53.89 23.13
#